data_AF-A0A2V8X6Y0-F1
#
_entry.id   AF-A0A2V8X6Y0-F1
#
_cell.length_a   1.000
_cell.length_b   1.000
_cell.length_c   1.000
_cell.angle_alpha   90.00
_cell.angle_beta   90.00
_cell.angle_gamma   90.00
#
_symmetry.space_group_name_H-M   'P 1'
#
loop_
_entity.id
_entity.type
_entity.pdbx_description
1 polymer ?
#
loop_
_entity_poly.entity_id
_entity_poly.type
_entity_poly.pdbx_seq_one_letter_code
_entity_poly.pdbx_strand_id
1 'polypeptide(L)'
;MQAAGWKRVVASDANLVQLAIAYGARGVASFYSVSRVIGLASEKCALGRVADAVEMESGEVLYEASAFGAKVIAIRGISDAVDEDLPLDFNKVVTSSGEVSIPRVLGEVVRHPMSTPALVRFGKQSRMAAENLGAFLDRYVEGVISSMSSSIGAAAT
;
A
#
# COMPACT_ATOMS: atom_id res chain seq x y z
N MET A 1 -23.62 12.46 -6.98
CA MET A 1 -22.96 11.73 -8.09
C MET A 1 -22.82 10.29 -7.66
N GLN A 2 -23.54 9.37 -8.31
CA GLN A 2 -23.39 7.93 -8.09
C GLN A 2 -22.06 7.48 -8.70
N ALA A 3 -21.11 7.02 -7.89
CA ALA A 3 -19.94 6.33 -8.40
C ALA A 3 -20.36 4.92 -8.78
N ALA A 4 -20.43 4.65 -10.08
CA ALA A 4 -20.70 3.33 -10.62
C ALA A 4 -19.64 2.33 -10.12
N GLY A 5 -20.11 1.27 -9.46
CA GLY A 5 -19.27 0.22 -8.90
C GLY A 5 -18.67 -0.68 -9.99
N TRP A 6 -17.48 -0.34 -10.46
CA TRP A 6 -16.67 -1.23 -11.29
C TRP A 6 -15.60 -1.88 -10.44
N LYS A 7 -15.78 -3.19 -10.18
CA LYS A 7 -14.76 -4.04 -9.59
C LYS A 7 -13.75 -4.39 -10.70
N ARG A 8 -12.71 -3.57 -10.84
CA ARG A 8 -11.62 -3.81 -11.80
C ARG A 8 -10.54 -4.66 -11.14
N VAL A 9 -9.99 -5.60 -11.90
CA VAL A 9 -8.87 -6.44 -11.47
C VAL A 9 -7.72 -6.19 -12.43
N VAL A 10 -6.55 -5.86 -11.88
CA VAL A 10 -5.30 -5.68 -12.62
C VAL A 10 -4.24 -6.56 -11.98
N ALA A 11 -3.49 -7.29 -12.80
CA ALA A 11 -2.42 -8.16 -12.33
C ALA A 11 -1.08 -7.42 -12.32
N SER A 12 -0.24 -7.72 -11.34
CA SER A 12 1.17 -7.36 -11.41
C SER A 12 1.90 -8.28 -12.40
N ASP A 13 2.95 -7.77 -13.06
CA ASP A 13 3.82 -8.54 -13.93
C ASP A 13 4.51 -9.66 -13.12
N ALA A 14 4.38 -10.90 -13.60
CA ALA A 14 4.85 -12.07 -12.88
C ALA A 14 6.37 -12.09 -12.68
N ASN A 15 7.16 -11.56 -13.63
CA ASN A 15 8.61 -11.53 -13.52
C ASN A 15 9.04 -10.49 -12.47
N LEU A 16 8.38 -9.33 -12.45
CA LEU A 16 8.59 -8.32 -11.42
C LEU A 16 8.27 -8.89 -10.03
N VAL A 17 7.16 -9.64 -9.90
CA VAL A 17 6.78 -10.28 -8.62
C VAL A 17 7.83 -11.30 -8.17
N GLN A 18 8.28 -12.18 -9.06
CA GLN A 18 9.31 -13.16 -8.74
C GLN A 18 10.63 -12.51 -8.32
N LEU A 19 11.02 -11.44 -9.02
CA LEU A 19 12.21 -10.67 -8.66
C LEU A 19 12.05 -10.02 -7.28
N ALA A 20 10.88 -9.43 -6.99
CA ALA A 20 10.63 -8.82 -5.68
C ALA A 20 10.74 -9.87 -4.55
N ILE A 21 10.20 -11.08 -4.76
CA ILE A 21 10.32 -12.20 -3.82
C ILE A 21 11.78 -12.61 -3.63
N ALA A 22 12.56 -12.70 -4.71
CA ALA A 22 13.99 -13.00 -4.64
C ALA A 22 14.79 -11.96 -3.83
N TYR A 23 14.33 -10.70 -3.81
CA TYR A 23 14.91 -9.61 -3.02
C TYR A 23 14.39 -9.53 -1.57
N GLY A 24 13.51 -10.46 -1.18
CA GLY A 24 13.03 -10.62 0.19
C GLY A 24 11.61 -10.10 0.44
N ALA A 25 10.85 -9.73 -0.60
CA ALA A 25 9.44 -9.41 -0.43
C ALA A 25 8.61 -10.66 -0.13
N ARG A 26 7.56 -10.51 0.67
CA ARG A 26 6.57 -11.58 0.86
C ARG A 26 5.57 -11.59 -0.29
N GLY A 27 5.54 -12.68 -1.06
CA GLY A 27 4.51 -12.88 -2.08
C GLY A 27 3.12 -13.05 -1.46
N VAL A 28 2.11 -12.42 -2.06
CA VAL A 28 0.70 -12.52 -1.68
C VAL A 28 -0.18 -12.72 -2.92
N ALA A 29 -1.43 -13.13 -2.73
CA ALA A 29 -2.34 -13.38 -3.84
C ALA A 29 -2.99 -12.08 -4.34
N SER A 30 -3.41 -11.18 -3.45
CA SER A 30 -4.10 -9.95 -3.87
C SER A 30 -4.04 -8.81 -2.85
N PHE A 31 -4.10 -7.59 -3.40
CA PHE A 31 -4.45 -6.38 -2.65
C PHE A 31 -5.89 -5.97 -2.99
N TYR A 32 -6.55 -5.32 -2.05
CA TYR A 32 -7.86 -4.73 -2.26
C TYR A 32 -7.80 -3.21 -2.03
N SER A 33 -7.94 -2.43 -3.10
CA SER A 33 -7.96 -0.97 -3.04
C SER A 33 -9.34 -0.45 -2.67
N VAL A 34 -9.41 0.40 -1.64
CA VAL A 34 -10.64 1.06 -1.20
C VAL A 34 -10.42 2.57 -1.13
N SER A 35 -11.46 3.37 -1.40
CA SER A 35 -11.36 4.84 -1.43
C SER A 35 -11.35 5.51 -0.05
N ARG A 36 -11.07 4.75 1.02
CA ARG A 36 -11.07 5.24 2.40
C ARG A 36 -10.17 4.41 3.30
N VAL A 37 -9.79 4.98 4.43
CA VAL A 37 -9.02 4.24 5.43
C VAL A 37 -9.93 3.27 6.17
N ILE A 38 -9.52 2.00 6.27
CA ILE A 38 -10.17 0.99 7.10
C ILE A 38 -9.58 1.06 8.52
N GLY A 39 -10.35 1.61 9.44
CA GLY A 39 -9.88 1.85 10.81
C GLY A 39 -10.12 0.71 11.79
N LEU A 40 -11.25 0.01 11.67
CA LEU A 40 -11.70 -0.96 12.67
C LEU A 40 -11.17 -2.37 12.37
N ALA A 41 -10.64 -3.05 13.38
CA ALA A 41 -10.16 -4.43 13.32
C ALA A 41 -11.25 -5.39 12.82
N SER A 42 -12.51 -5.19 13.24
CA SER A 42 -13.64 -5.99 12.77
C SER A 42 -13.84 -5.88 11.25
N GLU A 43 -13.67 -4.68 10.69
CA GLU A 43 -13.77 -4.44 9.26
C GLU A 43 -12.54 -4.97 8.51
N LYS A 44 -11.33 -4.76 9.06
CA LYS A 44 -10.10 -5.36 8.52
C LYS A 44 -10.20 -6.87 8.46
N CYS A 45 -10.74 -7.52 9.50
CA CYS A 45 -10.95 -8.97 9.54
C CYS A 45 -11.94 -9.44 8.48
N ALA A 46 -13.01 -8.68 8.22
CA ALA A 46 -13.96 -9.01 7.15
C ALA A 46 -13.30 -8.92 5.76
N LEU A 47 -12.50 -7.87 5.52
CA LEU A 47 -11.78 -7.67 4.26
C LEU A 47 -10.57 -8.61 4.12
N GLY A 48 -9.95 -9.04 5.21
CA GLY A 48 -8.86 -10.02 5.22
C GLY A 48 -9.28 -11.43 4.76
N ARG A 49 -10.59 -11.68 4.64
CA ARG A 49 -11.13 -12.88 3.98
C ARG A 49 -11.20 -12.74 2.45
N VAL A 50 -11.07 -11.52 1.95
CA VAL A 50 -11.20 -11.16 0.53
C VAL A 50 -9.84 -10.95 -0.13
N ALA A 51 -8.89 -10.35 0.60
CA ALA A 51 -7.55 -10.06 0.11
C ALA A 51 -6.50 -10.13 1.23
N ASP A 52 -5.23 -10.25 0.86
CA ASP A 52 -4.12 -10.36 1.82
C ASP A 52 -3.74 -9.01 2.45
N ALA A 53 -4.02 -7.91 1.74
CA ALA A 53 -3.84 -6.56 2.23
C ALA A 53 -4.90 -5.63 1.66
N VAL A 54 -5.22 -4.58 2.41
CA VAL A 54 -6.12 -3.50 2.02
C VAL A 54 -5.34 -2.20 1.99
N GLU A 55 -5.48 -1.45 0.91
CA GLU A 55 -4.81 -0.17 0.71
C GLU A 55 -5.71 0.74 -0.14
N MET A 56 -5.22 1.89 -0.62
CA MET A 56 -6.10 2.92 -1.20
C MET A 56 -5.77 3.34 -2.64
N GLU A 57 -4.65 2.90 -3.22
CA GLU A 57 -4.14 3.52 -4.46
C GLU A 57 -3.69 2.53 -5.54
N SER A 58 -3.19 1.35 -5.18
CA SER A 58 -2.47 0.46 -6.10
C SER A 58 -3.32 0.02 -7.28
N GLY A 59 -4.60 -0.30 -7.04
CA GLY A 59 -5.50 -0.76 -8.10
C GLY A 59 -5.67 0.26 -9.22
N GLU A 60 -5.88 1.54 -8.89
CA GLU A 60 -6.04 2.59 -9.90
C GLU A 60 -4.72 2.91 -10.60
N VAL A 61 -3.62 3.02 -9.84
CA VAL A 61 -2.29 3.29 -10.41
C VAL A 61 -1.85 2.18 -11.38
N LEU A 62 -1.97 0.91 -10.98
CA LEU A 62 -1.61 -0.23 -11.83
C LEU A 62 -2.51 -0.30 -13.06
N TYR A 63 -3.82 -0.08 -12.89
CA TYR A 63 -4.77 -0.12 -13.99
C TYR A 63 -4.41 0.91 -15.06
N GLU A 64 -4.26 2.18 -14.67
CA GLU A 64 -3.94 3.25 -15.61
C GLU A 64 -2.56 3.02 -16.26
N ALA A 65 -1.53 2.65 -15.50
CA ALA A 65 -0.21 2.36 -16.06
C ALA A 65 -0.23 1.17 -17.04
N SER A 66 -0.98 0.11 -16.72
CA SER A 66 -1.13 -1.06 -17.59
C SER A 66 -1.86 -0.72 -18.90
N ALA A 67 -2.78 0.26 -18.88
CA ALA A 67 -3.46 0.73 -20.08
C ALA A 67 -2.50 1.39 -21.09
N PHE A 68 -1.35 1.89 -20.64
CA PHE A 68 -0.26 2.39 -21.48
C PHE A 68 0.78 1.32 -21.86
N GLY A 69 0.53 0.05 -21.54
CA GLY A 69 1.42 -1.08 -21.86
C GLY A 69 2.62 -1.23 -20.92
N ALA A 70 2.63 -0.55 -19.77
CA ALA A 70 3.69 -0.71 -18.78
C ALA A 70 3.60 -2.08 -18.09
N LYS A 71 4.77 -2.66 -17.78
CA LYS A 71 4.86 -3.75 -16.79
C LYS A 71 4.74 -3.13 -15.40
N VAL A 72 3.79 -3.61 -14.62
CA VAL A 72 3.43 -2.97 -13.34
C VAL A 72 3.57 -3.95 -12.18
N ILE A 73 3.89 -3.45 -10.99
CA ILE A 73 3.90 -4.23 -9.74
C ILE A 73 3.45 -3.35 -8.58
N ALA A 74 2.69 -3.91 -7.65
CA ALA A 74 2.39 -3.27 -6.37
C ALA A 74 3.24 -3.87 -5.26
N ILE A 75 3.94 -3.02 -4.50
CA ILE A 75 4.72 -3.40 -3.32
C ILE A 75 4.31 -2.47 -2.18
N ARG A 76 3.97 -3.04 -1.03
CA ARG A 76 3.46 -2.30 0.13
C ARG A 76 4.26 -2.64 1.39
N GLY A 77 4.60 -1.62 2.17
CA GLY A 77 5.00 -1.78 3.57
C GLY A 77 3.74 -1.86 4.43
N ILE A 78 3.73 -2.76 5.41
CA ILE A 78 2.58 -2.95 6.30
C ILE A 78 2.71 -2.04 7.52
N SER A 79 1.78 -1.10 7.68
CA SER A 79 1.72 -0.16 8.80
C SER A 79 1.08 -0.72 10.06
N ASP A 80 0.08 -1.57 9.91
CA ASP A 80 -0.79 -2.06 10.99
C ASP A 80 -1.37 -3.44 10.66
N ALA A 81 -1.73 -4.19 11.70
CA ALA A 81 -2.26 -5.55 11.56
C ALA A 81 -3.79 -5.60 11.47
N VAL A 82 -4.31 -6.76 11.04
CA VAL A 82 -5.74 -7.01 10.82
C VAL A 82 -6.57 -6.95 12.12
N ASP A 83 -5.95 -7.20 13.26
CA ASP A 83 -6.54 -7.25 14.60
C ASP A 83 -6.34 -5.94 15.40
N GLU A 84 -5.71 -4.93 14.80
CA GLU A 84 -5.48 -3.63 15.44
C GLU A 84 -6.48 -2.59 14.95
N ASP A 85 -7.14 -1.89 15.88
CA ASP A 85 -7.87 -0.66 15.56
C ASP A 85 -6.89 0.48 15.29
N LEU A 86 -7.22 1.34 14.33
CA LEU A 86 -6.51 2.59 14.16
C LEU A 86 -6.83 3.56 15.31
N PRO A 87 -5.84 4.29 15.84
CA PRO A 87 -5.99 5.14 17.03
C PRO A 87 -6.86 6.38 16.80
N LEU A 88 -7.14 6.71 15.55
CA LEU A 88 -7.91 7.86 15.12
C LEU A 88 -8.81 7.48 13.94
N ASP A 89 -9.90 8.22 13.77
CA ASP A 89 -10.67 8.19 12.53
C ASP A 89 -9.91 8.96 11.43
N PHE A 90 -9.02 8.25 10.74
CA PHE A 90 -8.17 8.86 9.72
C PHE A 90 -8.96 9.46 8.55
N ASN A 91 -10.20 9.01 8.33
CA ASN A 91 -11.06 9.58 7.30
C ASN A 91 -11.47 11.03 7.61
N LYS A 92 -11.37 11.48 8.86
CA LYS A 92 -11.60 12.89 9.25
C LYS A 92 -10.34 13.75 9.11
N VAL A 93 -9.16 13.16 9.28
CA VAL A 93 -7.90 13.92 9.30
C VAL A 93 -7.22 13.95 7.93
N VAL A 94 -7.52 12.99 7.05
CA VAL A 94 -7.08 13.01 5.66
C VAL A 94 -7.86 14.09 4.89
N THR A 95 -7.15 14.90 4.12
CA THR A 95 -7.73 15.93 3.26
C THR A 95 -8.32 15.31 2.00
N SER A 96 -9.08 16.08 1.23
CA SER A 96 -9.53 15.65 -0.11
C SER A 96 -8.38 15.43 -1.09
N SER A 97 -7.16 15.91 -0.80
CA SER A 97 -5.93 15.63 -1.55
C SER A 97 -5.23 14.33 -1.13
N GLY A 98 -5.75 13.59 -0.13
CA GLY A 98 -5.12 12.37 0.39
C GLY A 98 -4.01 12.63 1.42
N GLU A 99 -3.79 13.89 1.82
CA GLU A 99 -2.75 14.26 2.77
C GLU A 99 -3.27 14.26 4.22
N VAL A 100 -2.41 13.90 5.18
CA VAL A 100 -2.77 13.97 6.60
C VAL A 100 -2.71 15.42 7.08
N SER A 101 -3.85 15.95 7.53
CA SER A 101 -3.94 17.32 8.06
C SER A 101 -3.46 17.39 9.51
N ILE A 102 -2.25 17.94 9.73
CA ILE A 102 -1.66 18.12 11.07
C ILE A 102 -2.59 18.86 12.05
N PRO A 103 -3.27 19.96 11.67
CA PRO A 103 -4.23 20.63 12.57
C PRO A 103 -5.40 19.73 12.99
N ARG A 104 -5.90 18.88 12.08
CA ARG A 104 -7.00 17.95 12.40
C ARG A 104 -6.54 16.82 13.30
N VAL A 105 -5.35 16.28 13.06
CA VAL A 105 -4.72 15.29 13.95
C VAL A 105 -4.56 15.87 15.36
N LEU A 106 -4.05 17.09 15.50
CA LEU A 106 -3.89 17.74 16.80
C LEU A 106 -5.24 17.95 17.49
N GLY A 107 -6.27 18.38 16.75
CA GLY A 107 -7.62 18.52 17.27
C GLY A 107 -8.20 17.20 17.80
N GLU A 108 -7.98 16.09 17.09
CA GLU A 108 -8.42 14.77 17.55
C GLU A 108 -7.62 14.26 18.75
N VAL A 109 -6.32 14.52 18.81
CA VAL A 109 -5.48 14.19 19.97
C VAL A 109 -5.95 14.92 21.23
N VAL A 110 -6.33 16.20 21.12
CA VAL A 110 -6.88 16.97 22.25
C VAL A 110 -8.23 16.40 22.71
N ARG A 111 -9.07 15.91 21.78
CA ARG A 111 -10.36 15.28 22.11
C ARG A 111 -10.22 13.88 22.69
N HIS A 112 -9.17 13.15 22.32
CA HIS A 112 -8.94 11.76 22.68
C HIS A 112 -7.53 11.54 23.26
N PRO A 113 -7.21 12.11 24.43
CA PRO A 113 -5.86 12.05 25.01
C PRO A 113 -5.41 10.62 25.33
N MET A 114 -6.35 9.72 25.64
CA MET A 114 -6.06 8.30 25.91
C MET A 114 -5.58 7.54 24.67
N SER A 115 -5.85 8.06 23.45
CA SER A 115 -5.39 7.46 22.20
C SER A 115 -3.96 7.88 21.81
N THR A 116 -3.36 8.83 22.53
CA THR A 116 -2.01 9.35 22.21
C THR A 116 -0.91 8.29 22.16
N PRO A 117 -0.82 7.30 23.08
CA PRO A 117 0.25 6.32 23.01
C PRO A 117 0.08 5.40 21.80
N ALA A 118 -1.16 5.03 21.48
CA ALA A 118 -1.49 4.23 20.31
C ALA A 118 -1.19 4.98 19.00
N LEU A 119 -1.43 6.30 18.96
CA LEU A 119 -1.07 7.15 17.84
C LEU A 119 0.44 7.26 17.63
N VAL A 120 1.21 7.44 18.71
CA VAL A 120 2.68 7.46 18.64
C VAL A 120 3.21 6.10 18.17
N ARG A 121 2.64 5.00 18.65
CA ARG A 121 3.00 3.64 18.21
C ARG A 121 2.71 3.46 16.72
N PHE A 122 1.51 3.79 16.28
CA PHE A 122 1.12 3.73 14.86
C PHE A 122 2.05 4.59 13.99
N GLY A 123 2.35 5.83 14.41
CA GLY A 123 3.30 6.69 13.70
C GLY A 123 4.70 6.07 13.57
N LYS A 124 5.19 5.40 14.61
CA LYS A 124 6.47 4.65 14.55
C LYS A 124 6.38 3.45 13.60
N GLN A 125 5.31 2.65 13.68
CA GLN A 125 5.11 1.49 12.80
C GLN A 125 5.02 1.91 11.32
N SER A 126 4.22 2.93 11.01
CA SER A 126 4.10 3.50 9.66
C SER A 126 5.43 4.05 9.14
N ARG A 127 6.19 4.73 9.99
CA ARG A 127 7.54 5.21 9.63
C ARG A 127 8.49 4.05 9.34
N MET A 128 8.53 3.05 10.19
CA MET A 128 9.36 1.85 9.97
C MET A 128 8.95 1.10 8.71
N ALA A 129 7.65 0.99 8.42
CA ALA A 129 7.14 0.38 7.20
C ALA A 129 7.61 1.14 5.95
N ALA A 130 7.57 2.48 5.98
CA ALA A 130 8.07 3.32 4.90
C ALA A 130 9.59 3.23 4.72
N GLU A 131 10.36 3.27 5.81
CA GLU A 131 11.82 3.13 5.78
C GLU A 131 12.24 1.75 5.23
N ASN A 132 11.58 0.67 5.69
CA ASN A 132 11.82 -0.68 5.18
C ASN A 132 11.45 -0.82 3.70
N LEU A 133 10.33 -0.22 3.28
CA LEU A 133 9.93 -0.22 1.88
C LEU A 133 10.95 0.54 1.02
N GLY A 134 11.42 1.72 1.47
CA GLY A 134 12.46 2.49 0.78
C GLY A 134 13.75 1.68 0.60
N ALA A 135 14.28 1.13 1.70
CA ALA A 135 15.51 0.32 1.66
C ALA A 135 15.36 -0.96 0.82
N PHE A 136 14.16 -1.52 0.73
CA PHE A 136 13.85 -2.61 -0.19
C PHE A 136 13.87 -2.12 -1.65
N LEU A 137 13.19 -1.01 -1.95
CA LEU A 137 13.06 -0.46 -3.29
C LEU A 137 14.41 -0.05 -3.88
N ASP A 138 15.31 0.52 -3.08
CA ASP A 138 16.67 0.88 -3.53
C ASP A 138 17.38 -0.32 -4.17
N ARG A 139 17.38 -1.47 -3.49
CA ARG A 139 18.01 -2.71 -3.99
C ARG A 139 17.20 -3.34 -5.12
N TYR A 140 15.88 -3.31 -5.02
CA TYR A 140 14.98 -3.96 -5.98
C TYR A 140 15.03 -3.28 -7.36
N VAL A 141 15.04 -1.94 -7.40
CA VAL A 141 15.10 -1.17 -8.65
C VAL A 141 16.41 -1.43 -9.41
N GLU A 142 17.54 -1.53 -8.70
CA GLU A 142 18.82 -1.94 -9.31
C GLU A 142 18.72 -3.33 -9.96
N GLY A 143 18.07 -4.28 -9.28
CA GLY A 143 17.78 -5.61 -9.80
C GLY A 143 16.91 -5.59 -11.07
N VAL A 144 15.87 -4.77 -11.09
CA VAL A 144 14.99 -4.59 -12.26
C VAL A 144 15.81 -4.10 -13.45
N ILE A 145 16.62 -3.05 -13.27
CA ILE A 145 17.46 -2.47 -14.33
C ILE A 145 18.45 -3.50 -14.88
N SER A 146 19.08 -4.29 -14.00
CA SER A 146 19.99 -5.37 -14.39
C SER A 146 19.28 -6.43 -15.23
N SER A 147 18.12 -6.91 -14.79
CA SER A 147 17.34 -7.94 -15.50
C SER A 147 16.87 -7.49 -16.88
N MET A 148 16.52 -6.21 -17.04
CA MET A 148 16.13 -5.63 -18.32
C MET A 148 17.31 -5.58 -19.30
N SER A 149 18.49 -5.21 -18.81
CA SER A 149 19.72 -5.14 -19.61
C SER A 149 20.11 -6.52 -20.16
N SER A 150 20.00 -7.58 -19.34
CA SER A 150 20.24 -8.96 -19.78
C SER A 150 19.23 -9.43 -20.83
N SER A 151 17.96 -9.03 -20.70
CA SER A 151 16.89 -9.41 -21.64
C SER A 151 17.06 -8.73 -23.02
N ILE A 152 17.52 -7.47 -23.04
CA ILE A 152 17.82 -6.75 -24.29
C ILE A 152 19.03 -7.38 -25.00
N GLY A 153 20.09 -7.72 -24.25
CA GLY A 153 21.28 -8.36 -24.80
C GLY A 153 20.99 -9.73 -25.41
N ALA A 154 20.10 -10.52 -24.79
CA ALA A 154 19.69 -11.84 -25.30
C ALA A 154 18.76 -11.77 -26.52
N ALA A 155 17.99 -10.69 -26.70
CA ALA A 155 17.10 -10.51 -27.85
C ALA A 155 17.83 -9.95 -29.10
N ALA A 156 19.06 -9.45 -28.94
CA ALA A 156 19.87 -8.86 -30.02
C ALA A 156 20.88 -9.84 -30.67
N THR A 157 20.89 -11.11 -30.24
CA THR A 157 21.70 -12.22 -30.77
C THR A 157 20.83 -13.26 -31.45
#